data_AF-A0A371K8L3-F1
#
_entry.id   AF-A0A371K8L3-F1
#
_cell.length_a   1.000
_cell.length_b   1.000
_cell.length_c   1.000
_cell.angle_alpha   90.00
_cell.angle_beta   90.00
_cell.angle_gamma   90.00
#
_symmetry.space_group_name_H-M   'P 1'
#
loop_
_entity.id
_entity.type
_entity.pdbx_description
1 polymer ?
#
loop_
_entity_poly.entity_id
_entity_poly.type
_entity_poly.pdbx_seq_one_letter_code
_entity_poly.pdbx_strand_id
1 'polypeptide(L)'
;MNSADFLTTLGTTCKRYGPGRLPRAERRDIGAGYALASAATGATLLFALISWSLYALGEPIGSDWEFLGTWALIALPLVVPTSFISAVIVWRTLPSDTPYFGASAGVLAALGTYTLALLALFAFSMIALVINGQYTEIPEALGFMTVIGFVALASTFWLTFPVGAISGIIHERVTLSGTKRT
;
A
#
# COMPACT_ATOMS: atom_id res chain seq x y z
N MET A 1 -26.76 1.71 13.48
CA MET A 1 -26.39 0.72 12.45
C MET A 1 -25.47 -0.29 13.10
N ASN A 2 -25.87 -1.56 13.21
CA ASN A 2 -25.04 -2.56 13.89
C ASN A 2 -23.85 -2.96 13.00
N SER A 3 -22.73 -3.39 13.60
CA SER A 3 -21.52 -3.75 12.83
C SER A 3 -21.77 -4.84 11.79
N ALA A 4 -22.75 -5.72 11.99
CA ALA A 4 -23.16 -6.74 11.02
C ALA A 4 -23.81 -6.14 9.77
N ASP A 5 -24.65 -5.10 9.93
CA ASP A 5 -25.28 -4.41 8.81
C ASP A 5 -24.24 -3.63 8.00
N PHE A 6 -23.30 -2.97 8.68
CA PHE A 6 -22.21 -2.25 8.02
C PHE A 6 -21.31 -3.17 7.17
N LEU A 7 -20.92 -4.33 7.71
CA LEU A 7 -20.09 -5.30 6.99
C LEU A 7 -20.82 -5.91 5.78
N THR A 8 -22.13 -6.13 5.90
CA THR A 8 -22.94 -6.65 4.78
C THR A 8 -23.17 -5.60 3.70
N THR A 9 -23.37 -4.33 4.07
CA THR A 9 -23.40 -3.20 3.10
C THR A 9 -22.05 -3.03 2.41
N LEU A 10 -20.94 -3.06 3.15
CA LEU A 10 -19.60 -3.01 2.55
C LEU A 10 -19.36 -4.17 1.58
N GLY A 11 -19.68 -5.40 1.97
CA GLY A 11 -19.50 -6.58 1.11
C GLY A 11 -20.35 -6.51 -0.16
N THR A 12 -21.60 -6.03 -0.07
CA THR A 12 -22.49 -5.86 -1.24
C THR A 12 -22.03 -4.72 -2.14
N THR A 13 -21.63 -3.57 -1.59
CA THR A 13 -21.07 -2.46 -2.37
C THR A 13 -19.75 -2.86 -3.04
N CYS A 14 -18.85 -3.55 -2.33
CA CYS A 14 -17.60 -4.06 -2.90
C CYS A 14 -17.83 -5.10 -4.02
N LYS A 15 -18.87 -5.94 -3.93
CA LYS A 15 -19.25 -6.86 -5.01
C LYS A 15 -19.93 -6.15 -6.19
N ARG A 16 -20.71 -5.10 -5.93
CA ARG A 16 -21.52 -4.43 -6.96
C ARG A 16 -20.76 -3.34 -7.71
N TYR A 17 -19.93 -2.57 -7.01
CA TYR A 17 -19.23 -1.39 -7.52
C TYR A 17 -17.72 -1.43 -7.31
N GLY A 18 -17.20 -2.37 -6.52
CA GLY A 18 -15.81 -2.37 -6.07
C GLY A 18 -14.98 -3.57 -6.52
N PRO A 19 -13.91 -3.90 -5.78
CA PRO A 19 -12.90 -4.88 -6.18
C PRO A 19 -13.44 -6.33 -6.28
N GLY A 20 -14.65 -6.62 -5.81
CA GLY A 20 -15.27 -7.94 -5.90
C GLY A 20 -15.64 -8.38 -7.32
N ARG A 21 -15.55 -7.49 -8.31
CA ARG A 21 -15.72 -7.82 -9.74
C ARG A 21 -14.39 -8.08 -10.46
N LEU A 22 -13.26 -7.88 -9.78
CA LEU A 22 -11.95 -8.04 -10.39
C LEU A 22 -11.61 -9.53 -10.54
N PRO A 23 -10.79 -9.90 -11.54
CA PRO A 23 -10.45 -11.29 -11.80
C PRO A 23 -9.86 -11.96 -10.55
N ARG A 24 -10.45 -13.10 -10.17
CA ARG A 24 -10.04 -13.94 -9.02
C ARG A 24 -10.18 -13.31 -7.64
N ALA A 25 -10.95 -12.23 -7.50
CA ALA A 25 -11.17 -11.54 -6.22
C ALA A 25 -11.89 -12.42 -5.18
N GLU A 26 -12.52 -13.52 -5.58
CA GLU A 26 -13.12 -14.51 -4.69
C GLU A 26 -12.08 -15.30 -3.87
N ARG A 27 -10.82 -15.37 -4.34
CA ARG A 27 -9.76 -16.03 -3.57
C ARG A 27 -9.25 -15.12 -2.47
N ARG A 28 -9.12 -15.65 -1.26
CA ARG A 28 -8.69 -14.90 -0.05
C ARG A 28 -7.39 -14.12 -0.26
N ASP A 29 -6.41 -14.73 -0.93
CA ASP A 29 -5.09 -14.13 -1.21
C ASP A 29 -5.16 -13.01 -2.25
N ILE A 30 -5.83 -13.24 -3.38
CA ILE A 30 -5.96 -12.26 -4.47
C ILE A 30 -6.87 -11.10 -4.06
N GLY A 31 -7.95 -11.38 -3.33
CA GLY A 31 -8.83 -10.37 -2.75
C GLY A 31 -8.08 -9.44 -1.79
N ALA A 32 -7.15 -9.97 -0.98
CA ALA A 32 -6.31 -9.16 -0.11
C ALA A 32 -5.41 -8.21 -0.93
N GLY A 33 -4.88 -8.70 -2.05
CA GLY A 33 -4.19 -7.90 -3.07
C GLY A 33 -4.98 -6.66 -3.47
N TYR A 34 -6.21 -6.83 -3.93
CA TYR A 34 -7.05 -5.71 -4.36
C TYR A 34 -7.46 -4.79 -3.21
N ALA A 35 -7.74 -5.34 -2.03
CA ALA A 35 -8.08 -4.56 -0.84
C ALA A 35 -6.93 -3.65 -0.42
N LEU A 36 -5.70 -4.18 -0.38
CA LEU A 36 -4.53 -3.38 -0.02
C LEU A 36 -4.15 -2.38 -1.11
N ALA A 37 -4.22 -2.75 -2.39
CA ALA A 37 -3.96 -1.83 -3.49
C ALA A 37 -4.91 -0.61 -3.48
N SER A 38 -6.18 -0.86 -3.20
CA SER A 38 -7.19 0.20 -3.03
C SER A 38 -6.88 1.08 -1.82
N ALA A 39 -6.54 0.46 -0.69
CA ALA A 39 -6.18 1.17 0.53
C ALA A 39 -4.89 2.01 0.37
N ALA A 40 -3.88 1.47 -0.31
CA ALA A 40 -2.63 2.15 -0.62
C ALA A 40 -2.88 3.36 -1.54
N THR A 41 -3.75 3.21 -2.53
CA THR A 41 -4.19 4.33 -3.40
C THR A 41 -4.85 5.43 -2.56
N GLY A 42 -5.81 5.06 -1.71
CA GLY A 42 -6.49 6.00 -0.82
C GLY A 42 -5.53 6.71 0.15
N ALA A 43 -4.61 5.98 0.76
CA ALA A 43 -3.59 6.53 1.64
C ALA A 43 -2.64 7.49 0.90
N THR A 44 -2.23 7.14 -0.32
CA THR A 44 -1.34 7.98 -1.14
C THR A 44 -2.02 9.29 -1.53
N LEU A 45 -3.28 9.23 -1.96
CA LEU A 45 -4.07 10.41 -2.29
C LEU A 45 -4.30 11.30 -1.05
N LEU A 46 -4.63 10.69 0.08
CA LEU A 46 -4.80 11.42 1.34
C LEU A 46 -3.50 12.09 1.78
N PHE A 47 -2.37 11.39 1.69
CA PHE A 47 -1.07 11.97 1.99
C PHE A 47 -0.74 13.15 1.05
N ALA A 48 -0.97 12.99 -0.26
CA ALA A 48 -0.76 14.08 -1.22
C ALA A 48 -1.61 15.32 -0.90
N LEU A 49 -2.88 15.12 -0.54
CA LEU A 49 -3.77 16.20 -0.12
C LEU A 49 -3.29 16.91 1.15
N ILE A 50 -2.83 16.15 2.15
CA ILE A 50 -2.28 16.70 3.39
C ILE A 50 -1.02 17.52 3.09
N SER A 51 -0.11 16.97 2.28
CA SER A 51 1.13 17.63 1.89
C SER A 51 0.86 18.95 1.15
N TRP A 52 0.00 18.96 0.13
CA TRP A 52 -0.35 20.21 -0.55
C TRP A 52 -1.08 21.21 0.35
N SER A 53 -1.88 20.75 1.32
CA SER A 53 -2.50 21.64 2.31
C SER A 53 -1.45 22.31 3.20
N LEU A 54 -0.43 21.55 3.65
CA LEU A 54 0.67 22.09 4.46
C LEU A 54 1.56 23.05 3.68
N TYR A 55 1.79 22.77 2.39
CA TYR A 55 2.45 23.70 1.48
C TYR A 55 1.68 25.01 1.35
N ALA A 56 0.37 24.95 1.11
CA ALA A 56 -0.48 26.14 1.00
C ALA A 56 -0.53 26.99 2.27
N LEU A 57 -0.23 26.40 3.43
CA LEU A 57 -0.13 27.09 4.72
C LEU A 57 1.26 27.69 4.99
N GLY A 58 2.21 27.60 4.05
CA GLY A 58 3.55 28.17 4.19
C GLY A 58 4.51 27.32 5.01
N GLU A 59 4.38 25.99 4.95
CA GLU A 59 5.33 25.02 5.53
C GLU A 59 5.58 25.17 7.04
N PRO A 60 4.53 25.12 7.88
CA PRO A 60 4.61 25.43 9.32
C PRO A 60 5.57 24.55 10.13
N ILE A 61 6.04 23.44 9.56
CA ILE A 61 6.91 22.43 10.18
C ILE A 61 8.21 22.18 9.37
N GLY A 62 8.57 23.06 8.43
CA GLY A 62 9.91 23.11 7.83
C GLY A 62 10.31 21.93 6.94
N SER A 63 9.37 21.38 6.17
CA SER A 63 9.62 20.31 5.19
C SER A 63 9.11 20.74 3.82
N ASP A 64 9.73 20.26 2.75
CA ASP A 64 9.30 20.51 1.37
C ASP A 64 8.03 19.68 1.06
N TRP A 65 6.89 20.22 1.46
CA TRP A 65 5.59 19.55 1.34
C TRP A 65 5.09 19.50 -0.11
N GLU A 66 5.50 20.44 -0.95
CA GLU A 66 5.21 20.41 -2.39
C GLU A 66 5.89 19.21 -3.04
N PHE A 67 7.19 19.01 -2.76
CA PHE A 67 7.94 17.86 -3.24
C PHE A 67 7.32 16.55 -2.76
N LEU A 68 7.07 16.40 -1.46
CA LEU A 68 6.50 15.16 -0.90
C LEU A 68 5.12 14.83 -1.49
N GLY A 69 4.25 15.82 -1.64
CA GLY A 69 2.92 15.63 -2.23
C GLY A 69 2.99 15.21 -3.70
N THR A 70 3.84 15.88 -4.48
CA THR A 70 4.01 15.59 -5.91
C THR A 70 4.61 14.21 -6.13
N TRP A 71 5.66 13.85 -5.39
CA TRP A 71 6.30 12.54 -5.52
C TRP A 71 5.41 11.39 -5.07
N ALA A 72 4.54 11.60 -4.08
CA ALA A 72 3.54 10.59 -3.70
C ALA A 72 2.64 10.21 -4.88
N LEU A 73 2.20 11.20 -5.68
CA LEU A 73 1.37 10.96 -6.86
C LEU A 73 2.15 10.29 -8.00
N ILE A 74 3.38 10.73 -8.24
CA ILE A 74 4.26 10.12 -9.25
C ILE A 74 4.56 8.66 -8.92
N ALA A 75 4.63 8.31 -7.63
CA ALA A 75 4.92 6.95 -7.18
C ALA A 75 3.72 5.98 -7.32
N LEU A 76 2.50 6.45 -7.59
CA LEU A 76 1.30 5.60 -7.67
C LEU A 76 1.43 4.39 -8.62
N PRO A 77 1.96 4.52 -9.85
CA PRO A 77 2.15 3.39 -10.76
C PRO A 77 3.07 2.30 -10.22
N LEU A 78 3.87 2.61 -9.20
CA LEU A 78 4.76 1.69 -8.51
C LEU A 78 4.13 1.15 -7.22
N VAL A 79 3.53 2.02 -6.41
CA VAL A 79 2.93 1.67 -5.10
C VAL A 79 1.72 0.74 -5.25
N VAL A 80 0.86 0.98 -6.25
CA VAL A 80 -0.34 0.18 -6.47
C VAL A 80 -0.03 -1.29 -6.81
N PRO A 81 0.82 -1.61 -7.81
CA PRO A 81 1.14 -3.01 -8.10
C PRO A 81 1.97 -3.67 -6.99
N THR A 82 2.89 -2.95 -6.35
CA THR A 82 3.73 -3.52 -5.29
C THR A 82 2.93 -3.81 -4.02
N SER A 83 1.93 -3.00 -3.68
CA SER A 83 1.01 -3.28 -2.57
C SER A 83 0.11 -4.48 -2.86
N PHE A 84 -0.38 -4.61 -4.09
CA PHE A 84 -1.10 -5.81 -4.51
C PHE A 84 -0.23 -7.07 -4.31
N ILE A 85 0.97 -7.08 -4.87
CA ILE A 85 1.89 -8.22 -4.81
C ILE A 85 2.27 -8.52 -3.36
N SER A 86 2.57 -7.49 -2.56
CA SER A 86 2.95 -7.65 -1.16
C SER A 86 1.83 -8.32 -0.36
N ALA A 87 0.59 -7.85 -0.51
CA ALA A 87 -0.55 -8.45 0.18
C ALA A 87 -0.78 -9.91 -0.24
N VAL A 88 -0.68 -10.22 -1.54
CA VAL A 88 -0.81 -11.61 -2.01
C VAL A 88 0.27 -12.51 -1.40
N ILE A 89 1.51 -12.03 -1.32
CA ILE A 89 2.60 -12.77 -0.67
C ILE A 89 2.29 -13.00 0.80
N VAL A 90 1.97 -11.94 1.55
CA VAL A 90 1.70 -12.02 2.99
C VAL A 90 0.54 -12.96 3.29
N TRP A 91 -0.57 -12.87 2.55
CA TRP A 91 -1.73 -13.75 2.77
C TRP A 91 -1.48 -15.22 2.39
N ARG A 92 -0.43 -15.51 1.62
CA ARG A 92 -0.01 -16.88 1.29
C ARG A 92 0.99 -17.45 2.29
N THR A 93 1.82 -16.60 2.87
CA THR A 93 2.95 -17.04 3.72
C THR A 93 2.68 -16.90 5.21
N LEU A 94 1.81 -15.97 5.61
CA LEU A 94 1.53 -15.75 7.02
C LEU A 94 0.74 -16.93 7.62
N PRO A 95 1.20 -17.53 8.72
CA PRO A 95 0.50 -18.65 9.36
C PRO A 95 -0.93 -18.27 9.78
N SER A 96 -1.88 -19.18 9.56
CA SER A 96 -3.29 -18.95 9.87
C SER A 96 -3.59 -18.81 11.36
N ASP A 97 -2.70 -19.27 12.24
CA ASP A 97 -2.83 -19.21 13.70
C ASP A 97 -2.31 -17.88 14.29
N THR A 98 -1.98 -16.91 13.44
CA THR A 98 -1.49 -15.60 13.89
C THR A 98 -2.61 -14.82 14.58
N PRO A 99 -2.41 -14.34 15.83
CA PRO A 99 -3.40 -13.52 16.52
C PRO A 99 -3.64 -12.22 15.74
N TYR A 100 -4.91 -11.82 15.64
CA TYR A 100 -5.32 -10.65 14.86
C TYR A 100 -4.82 -10.68 13.40
N PHE A 101 -4.85 -11.85 12.75
CA PHE A 101 -4.34 -12.09 11.41
C PHE A 101 -4.55 -10.93 10.43
N GLY A 102 -5.76 -10.37 10.33
CA GLY A 102 -6.04 -9.26 9.42
C GLY A 102 -5.20 -8.00 9.69
N ALA A 103 -5.03 -7.63 10.95
CA ALA A 103 -4.24 -6.46 11.33
C ALA A 103 -2.75 -6.68 11.03
N SER A 104 -2.20 -7.82 11.47
CA SER A 104 -0.78 -8.15 11.28
C SER A 104 -0.44 -8.33 9.81
N ALA A 105 -1.27 -9.05 9.06
CA ALA A 105 -1.11 -9.21 7.62
C ALA A 105 -1.15 -7.86 6.88
N GLY A 106 -2.08 -6.98 7.25
CA GLY A 106 -2.20 -5.64 6.68
C GLY A 106 -0.95 -4.77 6.89
N VAL A 107 -0.40 -4.75 8.11
CA VAL A 107 0.84 -4.01 8.41
C VAL A 107 2.04 -4.63 7.71
N LEU A 108 2.19 -5.96 7.72
CA LEU A 108 3.28 -6.65 7.03
C LEU A 108 3.24 -6.41 5.53
N ALA A 109 2.05 -6.38 4.93
CA ALA A 109 1.90 -6.09 3.52
C ALA A 109 2.16 -4.60 3.20
N ALA A 110 1.83 -3.68 4.10
CA ALA A 110 2.26 -2.28 3.96
C ALA A 110 3.79 -2.18 3.99
N LEU A 111 4.47 -2.84 4.94
CA LEU A 111 5.93 -2.90 5.00
C LEU A 111 6.54 -3.50 3.73
N GLY A 112 6.00 -4.63 3.27
CA GLY A 112 6.46 -5.27 2.05
C GLY A 112 6.21 -4.43 0.80
N THR A 113 5.23 -3.54 0.80
CA THR A 113 5.02 -2.56 -0.28
C THR A 113 6.23 -1.64 -0.42
N TYR A 114 6.75 -1.07 0.67
CA TYR A 114 7.96 -0.25 0.62
C TYR A 114 9.15 -1.02 0.07
N THR A 115 9.38 -2.24 0.57
CA THR A 115 10.50 -3.07 0.13
C THR A 115 10.39 -3.42 -1.36
N LEU A 116 9.21 -3.84 -1.83
CA LEU A 116 9.00 -4.19 -3.23
C LEU A 116 9.06 -2.96 -4.16
N ALA A 117 8.53 -1.81 -3.73
CA ALA A 117 8.64 -0.57 -4.48
C ALA A 117 10.09 -0.12 -4.62
N LEU A 118 10.88 -0.17 -3.55
CA LEU A 118 12.31 0.16 -3.61
C LEU A 118 13.08 -0.80 -4.51
N LEU A 119 12.79 -2.10 -4.43
CA LEU A 119 13.42 -3.09 -5.33
C LEU A 119 13.07 -2.83 -6.80
N ALA A 120 11.81 -2.50 -7.10
CA ALA A 120 11.38 -2.19 -8.45
C ALA A 120 12.00 -0.88 -8.97
N LEU A 121 12.07 0.16 -8.13
CA LEU A 121 12.72 1.42 -8.46
C LEU A 121 14.23 1.24 -8.68
N PHE A 122 14.89 0.43 -7.84
CA PHE A 122 16.28 0.07 -8.00
C PHE A 122 16.52 -0.70 -9.31
N ALA A 123 15.72 -1.72 -9.60
CA ALA A 123 15.82 -2.48 -10.85
C ALA A 123 15.64 -1.58 -12.08
N PHE A 124 14.67 -0.66 -12.05
CA PHE A 124 14.48 0.32 -13.12
C PHE A 124 15.69 1.24 -13.30
N SER A 125 16.26 1.72 -12.19
CA SER A 125 17.44 2.59 -12.20
C SER A 125 18.66 1.85 -12.74
N MET A 126 18.87 0.58 -12.36
CA MET A 126 19.95 -0.25 -12.89
C MET A 126 19.85 -0.45 -14.39
N ILE A 127 18.64 -0.69 -14.92
CA ILE A 127 18.41 -0.80 -16.36
C ILE A 127 18.83 0.51 -17.05
N ALA A 128 18.42 1.66 -16.51
CA ALA A 128 18.78 2.96 -17.07
C ALA A 128 20.30 3.20 -17.05
N LEU A 129 20.99 2.93 -15.93
CA LEU A 129 22.45 3.10 -15.83
C LEU A 129 23.21 2.20 -16.81
N VAL A 130 22.76 0.95 -16.97
CA VAL A 130 23.38 0.01 -17.91
C VAL A 130 23.20 0.46 -19.36
N ILE A 131 22.02 0.93 -19.74
CA ILE A 131 21.74 1.45 -21.09
C ILE A 131 22.60 2.68 -21.40
N ASN A 132 22.83 3.55 -20.41
CA ASN A 132 23.62 4.77 -20.57
C ASN A 132 25.12 4.59 -20.31
N GLY A 133 25.58 3.39 -19.92
CA GLY A 133 26.99 3.10 -19.64
C GLY A 133 27.55 3.75 -18.36
N GLN A 134 26.68 4.20 -17.45
CA GLN A 134 27.03 4.96 -16.24
C GLN A 134 27.31 4.04 -15.03
N TYR A 135 28.21 3.06 -15.17
CA TYR A 135 28.43 2.05 -14.12
C TYR A 135 29.04 2.60 -12.83
N THR A 136 29.72 3.74 -12.89
CA THR A 136 30.32 4.40 -11.72
C THR A 136 29.29 4.96 -10.75
N GLU A 137 28.05 5.16 -11.19
CA GLU A 137 26.95 5.74 -10.39
C GLU A 137 26.15 4.68 -9.60
N ILE A 138 26.45 3.38 -9.79
CA ILE A 138 25.74 2.28 -9.10
C ILE A 138 25.76 2.42 -7.56
N PRO A 139 26.90 2.77 -6.91
CA PRO A 139 26.92 2.96 -5.46
C PRO A 139 26.06 4.15 -5.00
N GLU A 140 26.02 5.22 -5.78
CA GLU A 140 25.22 6.42 -5.48
C GLU A 140 23.72 6.12 -5.60
N ALA A 141 23.32 5.36 -6.63
CA ALA A 141 21.95 4.90 -6.77
C ALA A 141 21.50 4.07 -5.56
N LEU A 142 22.35 3.18 -5.03
CA LEU A 142 22.04 2.41 -3.83
C LEU A 142 21.87 3.31 -2.58
N GLY A 143 22.75 4.30 -2.42
CA GLY A 143 22.65 5.29 -1.35
C GLY A 143 21.34 6.10 -1.45
N PHE A 144 21.01 6.58 -2.64
CA PHE A 144 19.80 7.34 -2.91
C PHE A 144 18.52 6.53 -2.61
N MET A 145 18.46 5.25 -3.00
CA MET A 145 17.32 4.38 -2.68
C MET A 145 17.13 4.20 -1.17
N THR A 146 18.24 4.10 -0.42
CA THR A 146 18.20 3.96 1.03
C THR A 146 17.61 5.20 1.68
N VAL A 147 18.06 6.39 1.24
CA VAL A 147 17.55 7.67 1.76
C VAL A 147 16.08 7.87 1.40
N ILE A 148 15.70 7.67 0.13
CA ILE A 148 14.29 7.79 -0.29
C ILE A 148 13.41 6.79 0.45
N GLY A 149 13.84 5.55 0.60
CA GLY A 149 13.10 4.53 1.35
C GLY A 149 12.84 4.94 2.79
N PHE A 150 13.87 5.47 3.46
CA PHE A 150 13.75 6.00 4.80
C PHE A 150 12.80 7.20 4.88
N VAL A 151 12.97 8.20 4.00
CA VAL A 151 12.12 9.40 3.96
C VAL A 151 10.65 9.03 3.67
N ALA A 152 10.41 8.14 2.70
CA ALA A 152 9.08 7.67 2.36
C ALA A 152 8.41 6.98 3.55
N LEU A 153 9.12 6.08 4.23
CA LEU A 153 8.58 5.41 5.41
C LEU A 153 8.35 6.41 6.56
N ALA A 154 9.35 7.21 6.91
CA ALA A 154 9.29 8.16 8.03
C ALA A 154 8.19 9.22 7.86
N SER A 155 7.91 9.65 6.62
CA SER A 155 6.86 10.63 6.33
C SER A 155 5.45 10.03 6.30
N THR A 156 5.31 8.72 6.03
CA THR A 156 3.99 8.10 5.78
C THR A 156 3.59 6.98 6.72
N PHE A 157 4.49 6.43 7.56
CA PHE A 157 4.21 5.27 8.42
C PHE A 157 2.99 5.46 9.33
N TRP A 158 2.82 6.68 9.85
CA TRP A 158 1.73 7.06 10.74
C TRP A 158 0.36 6.95 10.05
N LEU A 159 0.34 7.00 8.71
CA LEU A 159 -0.86 6.83 7.90
C LEU A 159 -0.95 5.40 7.33
N THR A 160 0.14 4.88 6.79
CA THR A 160 0.13 3.60 6.06
C THR A 160 -0.02 2.39 6.98
N PHE A 161 0.52 2.43 8.21
CA PHE A 161 0.35 1.32 9.15
C PHE A 161 -1.11 1.19 9.65
N PRO A 162 -1.78 2.27 10.11
CA PRO A 162 -3.19 2.18 10.47
C PRO A 162 -4.07 1.79 9.28
N VAL A 163 -3.85 2.39 8.10
CA VAL A 163 -4.63 2.06 6.90
C VAL A 163 -4.44 0.60 6.49
N GLY A 164 -3.20 0.09 6.52
CA GLY A 164 -2.89 -1.30 6.27
C GLY A 164 -3.60 -2.24 7.25
N ALA A 165 -3.49 -1.97 8.55
CA ALA A 165 -4.14 -2.76 9.59
C ALA A 165 -5.67 -2.78 9.44
N ILE A 166 -6.30 -1.60 9.25
CA ILE A 166 -7.75 -1.47 9.07
C ILE A 166 -8.21 -2.22 7.82
N SER A 167 -7.51 -2.04 6.70
CA SER A 167 -7.83 -2.73 5.43
C SER A 167 -7.79 -4.25 5.60
N GLY A 168 -6.75 -4.78 6.23
CA GLY A 168 -6.62 -6.22 6.47
C GLY A 168 -7.67 -6.77 7.44
N ILE A 169 -8.03 -6.03 8.51
CA ILE A 169 -9.13 -6.40 9.41
C ILE A 169 -10.46 -6.47 8.64
N ILE A 170 -10.76 -5.45 7.84
CA ILE A 170 -12.01 -5.38 7.06
C ILE A 170 -12.07 -6.54 6.07
N HIS A 171 -10.97 -6.80 5.35
CA HIS A 171 -10.88 -7.90 4.39
C HIS A 171 -11.21 -9.25 5.03
N GLU A 172 -10.53 -9.60 6.13
CA GLU A 172 -10.77 -10.86 6.83
C GLU A 172 -12.20 -10.98 7.38
N ARG A 173 -12.75 -9.90 7.94
CA ARG A 173 -14.13 -9.90 8.46
C ARG A 173 -15.16 -10.12 7.36
N VAL A 174 -14.97 -9.51 6.19
CA VAL A 174 -15.87 -9.68 5.04
C VAL A 174 -15.76 -11.09 4.48
N THR A 175 -14.54 -11.63 4.36
CA THR A 175 -14.33 -13.01 3.89
C THR A 175 -15.00 -14.03 4.82
N LEU A 176 -14.79 -13.93 6.14
CA LEU A 176 -15.40 -14.85 7.12
C LEU A 176 -16.93 -14.77 7.16
N SER A 177 -17.50 -13.57 6.98
CA SER A 177 -18.95 -13.37 6.95
C SER A 177 -19.61 -13.97 5.70
N GLY A 178 -18.89 -14.00 4.57
CA GLY A 178 -19.33 -14.65 3.34
C GLY A 178 -19.41 -16.17 3.47
N THR A 179 -18.45 -16.79 4.16
CA THR A 179 -18.40 -18.26 4.34
C THR A 179 -19.52 -18.79 5.24
N LYS A 180 -20.02 -18.02 6.21
CA LYS A 180 -21.12 -18.46 7.09
C LYS A 180 -22.51 -18.49 6.41
N ARG A 181 -22.64 -17.99 5.18
CA ARG A 181 -23.91 -17.92 4.43
C ARG A 181 -24.00 -18.92 3.27
N THR A 182 -23.00 -19.78 3.09
CA THR A 182 -23.00 -20.92 2.17
C THR A 182 -23.07 -22.21 2.96
#